data_AF-A0AAJ1IJ67-F1
#
_entry.id   AF-A0AAJ1IJ67-F1
#
_cell.length_a   1.000
_cell.length_b   1.000
_cell.length_c   1.000
_cell.angle_alpha   90.00
_cell.angle_beta   90.00
_cell.angle_gamma   90.00
#
_symmetry.space_group_name_H-M   'P 1'
#
loop_
_entity.id
_entity.type
_entity.pdbx_description
1 polymer ?
#
loop_
_entity_poly.entity_id
_entity_poly.type
_entity_poly.pdbx_seq_one_letter_code
_entity_poly.pdbx_strand_id
1 'polypeptide(L)'
;MSRASKITAEIIADSINTYGDRLTTFIVTVPRIVLAEFNTHRMFSRNSASSRAIPFETMLDKVMTEPFIPIKWQKDHKGMQGTEYLTGRDVELADGRWLAARNAAVEQAKLLNRNIGVTKQFCNRLLEPFLYHTIIVTSSEWENFFALRAHEAAEIHIQNLAFKMLDCYNESTPKQLKAGEWHIPFGDKIDEERVLALIESPNKVGKQVETLKVKIATARCARVSYLNYEGGDDYEKDIILHDRLSSMGHWSPFEHCARAMDEVTYNENYNVTNLPHWFGGDDKNYVTNGVSGNFKGFIQYRKTFKGENKIDFRVAKLKE
;
A
#
# COMPACT_ATOMS: atom_id res chain seq x y z
N MET A 1 26.17 14.81 -10.69
CA MET A 1 25.56 14.56 -9.37
C MET A 1 24.21 13.90 -9.59
N SER A 2 23.87 12.82 -8.89
CA SER A 2 22.56 12.16 -9.03
C SER A 2 21.46 13.08 -8.49
N ARG A 3 20.39 13.27 -9.26
CA ARG A 3 19.18 14.01 -8.85
C ARG A 3 18.60 13.39 -7.57
N ALA A 4 18.28 14.22 -6.58
CA ALA A 4 17.55 13.77 -5.39
C ALA A 4 16.14 13.33 -5.79
N SER A 5 15.77 12.11 -5.44
CA SER A 5 14.45 11.54 -5.68
C SER A 5 13.58 11.69 -4.44
N LYS A 6 12.27 11.92 -4.62
CA LYS A 6 11.28 11.84 -3.52
C LYS A 6 10.78 10.42 -3.25
N ILE A 7 11.46 9.42 -3.81
CA ILE A 7 11.16 8.02 -3.51
C ILE A 7 11.59 7.70 -2.08
N THR A 8 10.64 7.27 -1.27
CA THR A 8 10.86 6.95 0.15
C THR A 8 10.17 5.64 0.52
N ALA A 9 10.69 5.00 1.56
CA ALA A 9 10.09 3.86 2.23
C ALA A 9 10.28 4.06 3.75
N GLU A 10 9.22 3.84 4.52
CA GLU A 10 9.22 3.86 5.99
C GLU A 10 8.44 2.64 6.48
N ILE A 11 9.01 1.88 7.40
CA ILE A 11 8.28 0.83 8.12
C ILE A 11 7.50 1.48 9.25
N ILE A 12 6.19 1.24 9.27
CA ILE A 12 5.27 1.80 10.29
C ILE A 12 4.69 0.73 11.23
N ALA A 13 4.94 -0.54 10.93
CA ALA A 13 4.78 -1.69 11.82
C ALA A 13 5.55 -2.87 11.25
N ASP A 14 6.19 -3.64 12.13
CA ASP A 14 6.96 -4.83 11.76
C ASP A 14 6.84 -5.85 12.88
N SER A 15 6.42 -7.06 12.53
CA SER A 15 6.07 -8.07 13.52
C SER A 15 6.46 -9.46 13.05
N ILE A 16 6.82 -10.32 13.99
CA ILE A 16 7.13 -11.73 13.73
C ILE A 16 6.37 -12.60 14.72
N ASN A 17 5.72 -13.66 14.23
CA ASN A 17 4.96 -14.58 15.08
C ASN A 17 5.87 -15.66 15.69
N THR A 18 5.30 -16.59 16.46
CA THR A 18 6.04 -17.71 17.09
C THR A 18 6.52 -18.78 16.09
N TYR A 19 6.06 -18.75 14.84
CA TYR A 19 6.44 -19.68 13.77
C TYR A 19 7.55 -19.12 12.87
N GLY A 20 7.94 -17.86 13.07
CA GLY A 20 8.94 -17.17 12.25
C GLY A 20 8.37 -16.45 11.02
N ASP A 21 7.05 -16.42 10.81
CA ASP A 21 6.47 -15.62 9.74
C ASP A 21 6.47 -14.14 10.14
N ARG A 22 7.07 -13.30 9.28
CA ARG A 22 7.18 -11.86 9.47
C ARG A 22 6.10 -11.14 8.67
N LEU A 23 5.46 -10.15 9.27
CA LEU A 23 4.50 -9.26 8.64
C LEU A 23 4.98 -7.82 8.81
N THR A 24 5.12 -7.12 7.68
CA THR A 24 5.65 -5.75 7.67
C THR A 24 4.69 -4.85 6.92
N THR A 25 4.46 -3.65 7.47
CA THR A 25 3.70 -2.58 6.83
C THR A 25 4.61 -1.40 6.53
N PHE A 26 4.69 -1.03 5.26
CA PHE A 26 5.41 0.15 4.78
C PHE A 26 4.45 1.27 4.40
N ILE A 27 4.92 2.51 4.55
CA ILE A 27 4.51 3.64 3.72
C ILE A 27 5.60 3.87 2.69
N VAL A 28 5.21 3.94 1.42
CA VAL A 28 6.12 4.23 0.32
C VAL A 28 5.62 5.41 -0.49
N THR A 29 6.54 6.24 -0.97
CA THR A 29 6.26 7.28 -1.96
C THR A 29 7.03 6.96 -3.24
N VAL A 30 6.34 6.96 -4.38
CA VAL A 30 6.90 6.63 -5.71
C VAL A 30 6.30 7.49 -6.80
N PRO A 31 6.95 7.66 -7.97
CA PRO A 31 6.31 8.25 -9.13
C PRO A 31 5.01 7.51 -9.46
N ARG A 32 3.94 8.25 -9.74
CA ARG A 32 2.63 7.67 -10.06
C ARG A 32 2.69 6.73 -11.26
N ILE A 33 3.62 6.96 -12.19
CA ILE A 33 3.79 6.14 -13.39
C ILE A 33 4.16 4.69 -13.09
N VAL A 34 4.90 4.40 -12.00
CA VAL A 34 5.30 3.03 -11.63
C VAL A 34 4.26 2.28 -10.81
N LEU A 35 3.12 2.93 -10.52
CA LEU A 35 2.03 2.31 -9.76
C LEU A 35 1.50 1.04 -10.46
N ALA A 36 1.52 1.01 -11.80
CA ALA A 36 1.10 -0.17 -12.56
C ALA A 36 2.01 -1.37 -12.27
N GLU A 37 3.34 -1.20 -12.31
CA GLU A 37 4.30 -2.26 -11.99
C GLU A 37 4.20 -2.68 -10.53
N PHE A 38 4.12 -1.72 -9.61
CA PHE A 38 3.96 -2.02 -8.18
C PHE A 38 2.70 -2.85 -7.93
N ASN A 39 1.62 -2.56 -8.66
CA ASN A 39 0.36 -3.26 -8.48
C ASN A 39 0.32 -4.70 -9.02
N THR A 40 1.33 -5.13 -9.77
CA THR A 40 1.44 -6.52 -10.25
C THR A 40 1.74 -7.53 -9.14
N HIS A 41 2.25 -7.06 -8.00
CA HIS A 41 2.51 -7.89 -6.82
C HIS A 41 1.22 -8.16 -6.04
N ARG A 42 0.57 -9.28 -6.36
CA ARG A 42 -0.78 -9.62 -5.87
C ARG A 42 -0.83 -9.99 -4.39
N MET A 43 0.29 -10.42 -3.80
CA MET A 43 0.38 -10.78 -2.37
C MET A 43 0.49 -9.56 -1.45
N PHE A 44 0.38 -8.35 -2.00
CA PHE A 44 0.40 -7.10 -1.26
C PHE A 44 -1.00 -6.58 -1.00
N SER A 45 -1.31 -6.34 0.27
CA SER A 45 -2.46 -5.54 0.71
C SER A 45 -2.11 -4.07 0.65
N ARG A 46 -2.93 -3.25 -0.01
CA ARG A 46 -2.58 -1.87 -0.39
C ARG A 46 -3.72 -0.90 -0.19
N ASN A 47 -3.39 0.27 0.35
CA ASN A 47 -4.21 1.47 0.27
C ASN A 47 -3.37 2.61 -0.31
N SER A 48 -3.98 3.46 -1.13
CA SER A 48 -3.25 4.57 -1.75
C SER A 48 -4.18 5.73 -2.08
N ALA A 49 -3.59 6.91 -2.31
CA ALA A 49 -4.35 8.09 -2.63
C ALA A 49 -5.20 7.99 -3.91
N SER A 50 -6.39 8.56 -3.86
CA SER A 50 -7.29 8.63 -5.00
C SER A 50 -7.26 10.03 -5.58
N SER A 51 -6.74 10.16 -6.79
CA SER A 51 -6.82 11.40 -7.58
C SER A 51 -8.27 11.87 -7.77
N ARG A 52 -9.26 10.97 -7.67
CA ARG A 52 -10.69 11.31 -7.72
C ARG A 52 -11.17 12.02 -6.45
N ALA A 53 -10.53 11.76 -5.32
CA ALA A 53 -10.92 12.29 -4.02
C ALA A 53 -10.23 13.63 -3.71
N ILE A 54 -8.94 13.76 -4.05
CA ILE A 54 -8.13 14.95 -3.78
C ILE A 54 -8.71 16.18 -4.52
N PRO A 55 -8.87 17.34 -3.87
CA PRO A 55 -9.28 18.58 -4.53
C PRO A 55 -8.37 18.94 -5.71
N PHE A 56 -8.96 19.52 -6.77
CA PHE A 56 -8.22 19.86 -7.99
C PHE A 56 -7.07 20.85 -7.70
N GLU A 57 -7.34 21.90 -6.92
CA GLU A 57 -6.33 22.90 -6.56
C GLU A 57 -5.15 22.32 -5.78
N THR A 58 -5.38 21.34 -4.90
CA THR A 58 -4.31 20.63 -4.19
C THR A 58 -3.41 19.84 -5.14
N MET A 59 -3.98 19.21 -6.18
CA MET A 59 -3.20 18.50 -7.20
C MET A 59 -2.43 19.46 -8.11
N LEU A 60 -3.04 20.60 -8.45
CA LEU A 60 -2.38 21.67 -9.21
C LEU A 60 -1.17 22.24 -8.47
N ASP A 61 -1.32 22.51 -7.17
CA ASP A 61 -0.20 22.99 -6.36
C ASP A 61 0.96 21.98 -6.39
N LYS A 62 0.67 20.72 -6.05
CA LYS A 62 1.69 19.65 -6.01
C LYS A 62 2.42 19.43 -7.33
N VAL A 63 1.71 19.44 -8.45
CA VAL A 63 2.35 19.22 -9.76
C VAL A 63 3.24 20.40 -10.15
N MET A 64 2.93 21.60 -9.67
CA MET A 64 3.72 22.80 -9.94
C MET A 64 4.93 22.92 -9.01
N THR A 65 4.74 22.68 -7.71
CA THR A 65 5.78 22.84 -6.67
C THR A 65 6.71 21.64 -6.61
N GLU A 66 6.19 20.42 -6.80
CA GLU A 66 6.92 19.18 -6.58
C GLU A 66 6.67 18.14 -7.68
N PRO A 67 6.93 18.47 -8.97
CA PRO A 67 6.73 17.53 -10.05
C PRO A 67 7.65 16.33 -9.94
N PHE A 68 7.14 15.16 -10.32
CA PHE A 68 7.98 14.05 -10.71
C PHE A 68 8.72 14.39 -12.01
N ILE A 69 10.03 14.20 -11.99
CA ILE A 69 10.91 14.23 -13.16
C ILE A 69 11.76 12.94 -13.07
N PRO A 70 11.92 12.17 -14.15
CA PRO A 70 12.72 10.95 -14.13
C PRO A 70 14.12 11.14 -13.49
N ILE A 71 14.55 10.17 -12.69
CA ILE A 71 15.85 10.23 -11.99
C ILE A 71 17.03 10.14 -12.97
N LYS A 72 16.82 9.43 -14.08
CA LYS A 72 17.70 9.36 -15.25
C LYS A 72 16.85 9.19 -16.51
N TRP A 73 17.38 9.64 -17.63
CA TRP A 73 16.77 9.45 -18.94
C TRP A 73 17.50 8.33 -19.67
N GLN A 74 16.86 7.16 -19.79
CA GLN A 74 17.40 6.04 -20.54
C GLN A 74 17.40 6.37 -22.03
N LYS A 75 18.48 6.01 -22.73
CA LYS A 75 18.53 6.13 -24.19
C LYS A 75 17.60 5.12 -24.84
N ASP A 76 17.23 5.38 -26.09
CA ASP A 76 16.50 4.39 -26.90
C ASP A 76 17.30 3.09 -27.05
N HIS A 77 16.61 1.95 -26.96
CA HIS A 77 17.20 0.62 -27.06
C HIS A 77 16.16 -0.41 -27.53
N LYS A 78 16.62 -1.58 -27.98
CA LYS A 78 15.72 -2.70 -28.30
C LYS A 78 15.34 -3.46 -27.03
N GLY A 79 14.11 -3.97 -26.99
CA GLY A 79 13.62 -4.77 -25.87
C GLY A 79 13.17 -3.94 -24.66
N MET A 80 12.96 -4.60 -23.52
CA MET A 80 12.38 -3.98 -22.32
C MET A 80 13.41 -3.33 -21.39
N GLN A 81 14.70 -3.64 -21.56
CA GLN A 81 15.78 -3.27 -20.64
C GLN A 81 16.93 -2.59 -21.37
N GLY A 82 17.37 -1.45 -20.84
CA GLY A 82 18.50 -0.67 -21.37
C GLY A 82 19.47 -0.26 -20.27
N THR A 83 20.73 -0.09 -20.63
CA THR A 83 21.81 0.22 -19.67
C THR A 83 22.46 1.58 -19.90
N GLU A 84 22.16 2.24 -21.03
CA GLU A 84 22.70 3.56 -21.37
C GLU A 84 21.73 4.69 -21.01
N TYR A 85 22.29 5.79 -20.51
CA TYR A 85 21.54 6.97 -20.09
C TYR A 85 22.10 8.24 -20.74
N LEU A 86 21.23 9.24 -20.94
CA LEU A 86 21.64 10.58 -21.34
C LEU A 86 22.53 11.22 -20.27
N THR A 87 23.43 12.10 -20.71
CA THR A 87 24.36 12.81 -19.82
C THR A 87 24.51 14.27 -20.28
N GLY A 88 25.05 15.14 -19.41
CA GLY A 88 25.33 16.53 -19.74
C GLY A 88 24.09 17.29 -20.23
N ARG A 89 24.26 18.04 -21.33
CA ARG A 89 23.23 18.91 -21.92
C ARG A 89 21.95 18.17 -22.34
N ASP A 90 22.06 16.90 -22.71
CA ASP A 90 20.88 16.12 -23.16
C ASP A 90 19.90 15.86 -22.00
N VAL A 91 20.41 15.74 -20.76
CA VAL A 91 19.56 15.62 -19.56
C VAL A 91 18.76 16.90 -19.35
N GLU A 92 19.42 18.06 -19.43
CA GLU A 92 18.76 19.37 -19.28
C GLU A 92 17.67 19.59 -20.34
N LEU A 93 17.95 19.18 -21.59
CA LEU A 93 16.97 19.23 -22.68
C LEU A 93 15.78 18.30 -22.40
N ALA A 94 16.02 17.07 -21.97
CA ALA A 94 14.97 16.12 -21.64
C ALA A 94 14.09 16.61 -20.47
N ASP A 95 14.69 17.16 -19.41
CA ASP A 95 13.96 17.76 -18.29
C ASP A 95 13.09 18.94 -18.75
N GLY A 96 13.65 19.82 -19.58
CA GLY A 96 12.91 20.96 -20.14
C GLY A 96 11.70 20.52 -20.95
N ARG A 97 11.83 19.45 -21.76
CA ARG A 97 10.70 18.89 -22.53
C ARG A 97 9.67 18.23 -21.64
N TRP A 98 10.09 17.50 -20.61
CA TRP A 98 9.20 16.89 -19.63
C TRP A 98 8.37 17.93 -18.88
N LEU A 99 9.02 19.00 -18.40
CA LEU A 99 8.34 20.09 -17.70
C LEU A 99 7.46 20.93 -18.63
N ALA A 100 7.82 21.07 -19.91
CA ALA A 100 6.94 21.67 -20.90
C ALA A 100 5.67 20.84 -21.12
N ALA A 101 5.80 19.51 -21.20
CA ALA A 101 4.65 18.60 -21.30
C ALA A 101 3.75 18.70 -20.06
N ARG A 102 4.34 18.76 -18.86
CA ARG A 102 3.62 19.03 -17.61
C ARG A 102 2.85 20.34 -17.67
N ASN A 103 3.50 21.43 -18.10
CA ASN A 103 2.85 22.75 -18.18
C ASN A 103 1.66 22.71 -19.14
N ALA A 104 1.81 22.06 -20.30
CA ALA A 104 0.70 21.87 -21.23
C ALA A 104 -0.45 21.07 -20.61
N ALA A 105 -0.16 19.98 -19.90
CA ALA A 105 -1.18 19.20 -19.20
C ALA A 105 -1.90 20.01 -18.10
N VAL A 106 -1.16 20.83 -17.34
CA VAL A 106 -1.70 21.74 -16.33
C VAL A 106 -2.66 22.75 -16.96
N GLU A 107 -2.27 23.39 -18.06
CA GLU A 107 -3.13 24.36 -18.76
C GLU A 107 -4.41 23.70 -19.29
N GLN A 108 -4.31 22.52 -19.91
CA GLN A 108 -5.50 21.79 -20.37
C GLN A 108 -6.40 21.35 -19.21
N ALA A 109 -5.82 20.90 -18.10
CA ALA A 109 -6.58 20.53 -16.91
C ALA A 109 -7.33 21.74 -16.31
N LYS A 110 -6.70 22.92 -16.27
CA LYS A 110 -7.35 24.17 -15.84
C LYS A 110 -8.49 24.57 -16.76
N LEU A 111 -8.29 24.53 -18.08
CA LEU A 111 -9.34 24.86 -19.05
C LEU A 111 -10.54 23.91 -18.91
N LEU A 112 -10.30 22.60 -18.81
CA LEU A 112 -11.36 21.62 -18.58
C LEU A 112 -12.12 21.90 -17.28
N ASN A 113 -11.41 22.15 -16.18
CA ASN A 113 -12.06 22.32 -14.88
C ASN A 113 -12.78 23.68 -14.74
N ARG A 114 -12.11 24.78 -15.13
CA ARG A 114 -12.56 26.15 -14.85
C ARG A 114 -13.41 26.76 -15.95
N ASN A 115 -13.14 26.42 -17.22
CA ASN A 115 -13.85 27.03 -18.36
C ASN A 115 -15.01 26.14 -18.85
N ILE A 116 -14.88 24.82 -18.74
CA ILE A 116 -15.89 23.87 -19.21
C ILE A 116 -16.70 23.27 -18.04
N GLY A 117 -16.13 23.24 -16.82
CA GLY A 117 -16.80 22.69 -15.64
C GLY A 117 -16.66 21.17 -15.49
N VAL A 118 -15.64 20.56 -16.10
CA VAL A 118 -15.37 19.12 -15.98
C VAL A 118 -14.92 18.78 -14.56
N THR A 119 -15.46 17.68 -14.02
CA THR A 119 -15.16 17.24 -12.65
C THR A 119 -13.66 17.00 -12.43
N LYS A 120 -13.20 17.25 -11.20
CA LYS A 120 -11.84 16.97 -10.75
C LYS A 120 -11.38 15.55 -11.06
N GLN A 121 -12.28 14.57 -11.06
CA GLN A 121 -11.94 13.16 -11.30
C GLN A 121 -11.25 12.93 -12.66
N PHE A 122 -11.63 13.68 -13.69
CA PHE A 122 -11.00 13.60 -15.00
C PHE A 122 -9.83 14.57 -15.12
N CYS A 123 -9.99 15.82 -14.67
CA CYS A 123 -8.95 16.84 -14.78
C CYS A 123 -7.66 16.42 -14.04
N ASN A 124 -7.81 15.83 -12.85
CA ASN A 124 -6.69 15.32 -12.06
C ASN A 124 -5.90 14.20 -12.75
N ARG A 125 -6.52 13.40 -13.61
CA ARG A 125 -5.84 12.31 -14.32
C ARG A 125 -4.84 12.80 -15.35
N LEU A 126 -5.03 14.01 -15.91
CA LEU A 126 -4.04 14.62 -16.80
C LEU A 126 -2.73 14.98 -16.07
N LEU A 127 -2.79 15.15 -14.74
CA LEU A 127 -1.65 15.55 -13.91
C LEU A 127 -0.89 14.36 -13.34
N GLU A 128 -1.53 13.18 -13.26
CA GLU A 128 -0.96 11.97 -12.67
C GLU A 128 0.45 11.61 -13.18
N PRO A 129 0.79 11.72 -14.48
CA PRO A 129 2.13 11.37 -14.97
C PRO A 129 3.28 12.15 -14.32
N PHE A 130 2.98 13.33 -13.77
CA PHE A 130 3.96 14.26 -13.22
C PHE A 130 3.93 14.33 -11.69
N LEU A 131 3.26 13.38 -11.03
CA LEU A 131 3.09 13.39 -9.59
C LEU A 131 3.73 12.16 -8.93
N TYR A 132 4.14 12.35 -7.69
CA TYR A 132 4.42 11.25 -6.78
C TYR A 132 3.12 10.76 -6.14
N HIS A 133 3.17 9.52 -5.68
CA HIS A 133 2.06 8.78 -5.14
C HIS A 133 2.46 8.05 -3.87
N THR A 134 1.67 8.19 -2.81
CA THR A 134 1.91 7.51 -1.53
C THR A 134 1.00 6.30 -1.39
N ILE A 135 1.60 5.19 -0.97
CA ILE A 135 0.96 3.88 -0.85
C ILE A 135 1.31 3.34 0.54
N ILE A 136 0.32 2.87 1.28
CA ILE A 136 0.53 1.97 2.41
C ILE A 136 0.40 0.55 1.90
N VAL A 137 1.35 -0.30 2.27
CA VAL A 137 1.45 -1.68 1.79
C VAL A 137 1.81 -2.61 2.93
N THR A 138 1.08 -3.72 3.07
CA THR A 138 1.35 -4.77 4.06
C THR A 138 1.50 -6.11 3.36
N SER A 139 2.51 -6.88 3.75
CA SER A 139 2.70 -8.25 3.26
C SER A 139 3.54 -9.07 4.23
N SER A 140 3.37 -10.39 4.17
CA SER A 140 4.28 -11.39 4.73
C SER A 140 5.21 -12.01 3.68
N GLU A 141 5.09 -11.61 2.41
CA GLU A 141 5.75 -12.22 1.25
C GLU A 141 6.55 -11.16 0.47
N TRP A 142 7.70 -10.76 1.01
CA TRP A 142 8.53 -9.69 0.43
C TRP A 142 9.64 -10.19 -0.51
N GLU A 143 10.09 -11.43 -0.34
CA GLU A 143 11.29 -11.96 -1.03
C GLU A 143 11.16 -11.86 -2.55
N ASN A 144 10.02 -12.27 -3.11
CA ASN A 144 9.79 -12.19 -4.55
C ASN A 144 9.76 -10.75 -5.07
N PHE A 145 9.25 -9.79 -4.28
CA PHE A 145 9.30 -8.38 -4.66
C PHE A 145 10.73 -7.88 -4.70
N PHE A 146 11.53 -8.16 -3.68
CA PHE A 146 12.94 -7.75 -3.65
C PHE A 146 13.74 -8.42 -4.75
N ALA A 147 13.59 -9.74 -4.96
CA ALA A 147 14.30 -10.46 -6.01
C ALA A 147 14.02 -9.91 -7.42
N LEU A 148 12.78 -9.49 -7.71
CA LEU A 148 12.40 -8.98 -9.03
C LEU A 148 12.64 -7.49 -9.20
N ARG A 149 12.53 -6.70 -8.12
CA ARG A 149 12.50 -5.23 -8.20
C ARG A 149 13.75 -4.58 -7.64
N ALA A 150 14.40 -5.13 -6.61
CA ALA A 150 15.74 -4.70 -6.18
C ALA A 150 16.81 -5.36 -7.07
N HIS A 151 16.65 -5.19 -8.38
CA HIS A 151 17.42 -5.88 -9.41
C HIS A 151 17.76 -4.91 -10.54
N GLU A 152 18.97 -5.02 -11.11
CA GLU A 152 19.51 -4.10 -12.13
C GLU A 152 18.61 -3.94 -13.37
N ALA A 153 17.84 -4.99 -13.68
CA ALA A 153 16.98 -5.09 -14.83
C ALA A 153 15.56 -4.52 -14.62
N ALA A 154 15.25 -4.06 -13.41
CA ALA A 154 13.99 -3.39 -13.10
C ALA A 154 14.01 -1.92 -13.56
N GLU A 155 12.82 -1.36 -13.81
CA GLU A 155 12.67 0.06 -14.11
C GLU A 155 13.28 0.90 -12.96
N ILE A 156 14.03 1.94 -13.31
CA ILE A 156 14.96 2.61 -12.37
C ILE A 156 14.27 3.22 -11.14
N HIS A 157 13.00 3.61 -11.23
CA HIS A 157 12.26 4.21 -10.12
C HIS A 157 11.71 3.14 -9.18
N ILE A 158 11.08 2.07 -9.71
CA ILE A 158 10.65 0.95 -8.85
C ILE A 158 11.86 0.21 -8.25
N GLN A 159 12.98 0.17 -8.97
CA GLN A 159 14.25 -0.33 -8.46
C GLN A 159 14.76 0.48 -7.27
N ASN A 160 14.79 1.81 -7.42
CA ASN A 160 15.18 2.70 -6.33
C ASN A 160 14.30 2.49 -5.09
N LEU A 161 12.99 2.35 -5.28
CA LEU A 161 12.07 2.03 -4.19
C LEU A 161 12.43 0.68 -3.56
N ALA A 162 12.61 -0.36 -4.37
CA ALA A 162 12.80 -1.71 -3.86
C ALA A 162 14.09 -1.86 -3.05
N PHE A 163 15.18 -1.21 -3.45
CA PHE A 163 16.40 -1.15 -2.64
C PHE A 163 16.16 -0.42 -1.32
N LYS A 164 15.49 0.73 -1.32
CA LYS A 164 15.15 1.45 -0.07
C LYS A 164 14.28 0.62 0.87
N MET A 165 13.30 -0.10 0.33
CA MET A 165 12.46 -1.00 1.11
C MET A 165 13.27 -2.17 1.68
N LEU A 166 14.18 -2.74 0.89
CA LEU A 166 15.05 -3.84 1.32
C LEU A 166 16.01 -3.40 2.43
N ASP A 167 16.60 -2.21 2.31
CA ASP A 167 17.46 -1.62 3.35
C ASP A 167 16.67 -1.47 4.66
N CYS A 168 15.50 -0.82 4.62
CA CYS A 168 14.64 -0.69 5.79
C CYS A 168 14.22 -2.06 6.38
N TYR A 169 13.91 -3.03 5.53
CA TYR A 169 13.50 -4.37 5.96
C TYR A 169 14.62 -5.12 6.68
N ASN A 170 15.85 -4.99 6.20
CA ASN A 170 17.04 -5.64 6.79
C ASN A 170 17.51 -4.94 8.07
N GLU A 171 17.37 -3.62 8.14
CA GLU A 171 17.74 -2.82 9.32
C GLU A 171 16.71 -2.94 10.45
N SER A 172 15.44 -3.20 10.12
CA SER A 172 14.37 -3.32 11.11
C SER A 172 14.44 -4.62 11.90
N THR A 173 14.26 -4.51 13.22
CA THR A 173 14.06 -5.66 14.12
C THR A 173 12.56 -5.84 14.38
N PRO A 174 11.91 -6.91 13.87
CA PRO A 174 10.47 -7.09 14.03
C PRO A 174 10.09 -7.33 15.49
N LYS A 175 8.94 -6.78 15.90
CA LYS A 175 8.36 -7.06 17.22
C LYS A 175 7.88 -8.50 17.31
N GLN A 176 8.40 -9.27 18.26
CA GLN A 176 7.89 -10.61 18.54
C GLN A 176 6.46 -10.52 19.07
N LEU A 177 5.52 -11.21 18.41
CA LEU A 177 4.13 -11.31 18.83
C LEU A 177 3.79 -12.72 19.30
N LYS A 178 3.06 -12.81 20.41
CA LYS A 178 2.43 -14.03 20.91
C LYS A 178 1.10 -14.27 20.20
N ALA A 179 0.61 -15.51 20.29
CA ALA A 179 -0.72 -15.85 19.79
C ALA A 179 -1.79 -14.90 20.34
N GLY A 180 -2.60 -14.32 19.45
CA GLY A 180 -3.65 -13.37 19.79
C GLY A 180 -3.24 -11.90 19.82
N GLU A 181 -1.94 -11.58 19.83
CA GLU A 181 -1.45 -10.19 19.76
C GLU A 181 -1.52 -9.65 18.32
N TRP A 182 -1.53 -8.32 18.19
CA TRP A 182 -1.82 -7.64 16.93
C TRP A 182 -0.61 -6.95 16.31
N HIS A 183 -0.48 -7.12 15.00
CA HIS A 183 0.24 -6.21 14.12
C HIS A 183 -0.66 -5.00 13.83
N ILE A 184 -0.27 -3.82 14.34
CA ILE A 184 -1.04 -2.58 14.26
C ILE A 184 -0.19 -1.49 13.61
N PRO A 185 -0.41 -1.15 12.32
CA PRO A 185 0.22 0.00 11.68
C PRO A 185 -0.03 1.28 12.48
N PHE A 186 1.02 2.09 12.67
CA PHE A 186 0.99 3.28 13.52
C PHE A 186 0.71 3.01 15.01
N GLY A 187 0.74 1.75 15.47
CA GLY A 187 0.40 1.38 16.85
C GLY A 187 1.22 2.14 17.89
N ASP A 188 2.52 2.32 17.64
CA ASP A 188 3.44 3.05 18.52
C ASP A 188 3.15 4.57 18.56
N LYS A 189 2.39 5.08 17.58
CA LYS A 189 1.93 6.47 17.48
C LYS A 189 0.47 6.62 17.95
N ILE A 190 -0.09 5.63 18.67
CA ILE A 190 -1.41 5.71 19.31
C ILE A 190 -1.22 5.77 20.82
N ASP A 191 -1.63 6.89 21.40
CA ASP A 191 -1.59 7.17 22.83
C ASP A 191 -2.59 6.28 23.58
N GLU A 192 -2.07 5.45 24.49
CA GLU A 192 -2.89 4.50 25.23
C GLU A 192 -3.78 5.15 26.29
N GLU A 193 -3.33 6.23 26.95
CA GLU A 193 -4.12 6.95 27.95
C GLU A 193 -5.36 7.58 27.31
N ARG A 194 -5.19 8.14 26.10
CA ARG A 194 -6.30 8.67 25.32
C ARG A 194 -7.26 7.59 24.84
N VAL A 195 -6.77 6.39 24.51
CA VAL A 195 -7.64 5.25 24.20
C VAL A 195 -8.41 4.79 25.44
N LEU A 196 -7.77 4.75 26.60
CA LEU A 196 -8.42 4.38 27.87
C LEU A 196 -9.53 5.37 28.24
N ALA A 197 -9.34 6.66 27.98
CA ALA A 197 -10.36 7.69 28.22
C ALA A 197 -11.64 7.50 27.38
N LEU A 198 -11.60 6.75 26.29
CA LEU A 198 -12.75 6.43 25.44
C LEU A 198 -13.57 5.23 25.94
N ILE A 199 -13.12 4.53 26.99
CA ILE A 199 -13.74 3.30 27.48
C ILE A 199 -14.76 3.65 28.58
N GLU A 200 -16.04 3.50 28.27
CA GLU A 200 -17.14 3.78 29.21
C GLU A 200 -17.34 2.71 30.30
N SER A 201 -16.79 1.51 30.15
CA SER A 201 -17.10 0.36 31.03
C SER A 201 -15.87 -0.48 31.42
N PRO A 202 -15.54 -0.58 32.73
CA PRO A 202 -14.26 -1.12 33.22
C PRO A 202 -14.11 -2.65 33.19
N ASN A 203 -15.14 -3.42 32.81
CA ASN A 203 -15.11 -4.88 33.00
C ASN A 203 -14.24 -5.65 31.97
N LYS A 204 -13.75 -5.02 30.88
CA LYS A 204 -12.87 -5.64 29.85
C LYS A 204 -11.90 -4.65 29.18
N VAL A 205 -11.23 -3.82 29.98
CA VAL A 205 -10.39 -2.71 29.49
C VAL A 205 -9.37 -3.16 28.43
N GLY A 206 -8.55 -4.19 28.70
CA GLY A 206 -7.46 -4.59 27.78
C GLY A 206 -7.94 -4.97 26.37
N LYS A 207 -8.99 -5.80 26.26
CA LYS A 207 -9.57 -6.21 24.97
C LYS A 207 -10.22 -5.03 24.22
N GLN A 208 -10.79 -4.07 24.96
CA GLN A 208 -11.35 -2.86 24.38
C GLN A 208 -10.25 -1.94 23.85
N VAL A 209 -9.14 -1.75 24.57
CA VAL A 209 -7.98 -0.97 24.11
C VAL A 209 -7.45 -1.49 22.78
N GLU A 210 -7.15 -2.80 22.68
CA GLU A 210 -6.66 -3.38 21.42
C GLU A 210 -7.64 -3.19 20.27
N THR A 211 -8.94 -3.41 20.53
CA THR A 211 -9.99 -3.22 19.52
C THR A 211 -10.01 -1.78 19.02
N LEU A 212 -9.93 -0.80 19.92
CA LEU A 212 -9.91 0.62 19.56
C LEU A 212 -8.64 0.98 18.78
N LYS A 213 -7.46 0.48 19.19
CA LYS A 213 -6.20 0.68 18.44
C LYS A 213 -6.29 0.14 17.02
N VAL A 214 -6.87 -1.05 16.82
CA VAL A 214 -7.11 -1.63 15.49
C VAL A 214 -8.06 -0.76 14.65
N LYS A 215 -9.15 -0.25 15.24
CA LYS A 215 -10.07 0.66 14.54
C LYS A 215 -9.37 1.94 14.10
N ILE A 216 -8.61 2.56 15.01
CA ILE A 216 -7.86 3.80 14.77
C ILE A 216 -6.83 3.58 13.66
N ALA A 217 -6.01 2.54 13.77
CA ALA A 217 -5.01 2.18 12.77
C ALA A 217 -5.63 1.92 11.39
N THR A 218 -6.75 1.20 11.32
CA THR A 218 -7.48 0.94 10.07
C THR A 218 -7.96 2.24 9.41
N ALA A 219 -8.50 3.18 10.19
CA ALA A 219 -8.92 4.49 9.69
C ALA A 219 -7.73 5.32 9.19
N ARG A 220 -6.60 5.29 9.90
CA ARG A 220 -5.34 5.93 9.47
C ARG A 220 -4.81 5.33 8.17
N CYS A 221 -4.84 4.01 8.02
CA CYS A 221 -4.50 3.31 6.78
C CYS A 221 -5.39 3.75 5.60
N ALA A 222 -6.69 3.94 5.84
CA ALA A 222 -7.61 4.48 4.83
C ALA A 222 -7.24 5.92 4.43
N ARG A 223 -6.79 6.72 5.41
CA ARG A 223 -6.42 8.13 5.24
C ARG A 223 -5.05 8.37 4.64
N VAL A 224 -4.20 7.37 4.44
CA VAL A 224 -2.96 7.52 3.61
C VAL A 224 -3.30 8.10 2.22
N SER A 225 -4.58 8.04 1.82
CA SER A 225 -5.14 8.72 0.66
C SER A 225 -5.40 10.24 0.75
N TYR A 226 -5.22 10.86 1.92
CA TYR A 226 -5.47 12.27 2.20
C TYR A 226 -4.30 12.81 3.02
N LEU A 227 -3.44 13.60 2.37
CA LEU A 227 -2.34 14.30 3.03
C LEU A 227 -2.86 15.24 4.11
N ASN A 228 -2.99 14.72 5.32
CA ASN A 228 -3.18 15.44 6.57
C ASN A 228 -2.67 14.53 7.70
N TYR A 229 -1.38 14.17 7.68
CA TYR A 229 -0.73 13.72 8.92
C TYR A 229 -0.63 14.87 9.94
N GLU A 230 -0.93 16.10 9.52
CA GLU A 230 -0.93 17.30 10.37
C GLU A 230 -2.30 17.67 10.97
N GLY A 231 -3.40 16.97 10.62
CA GLY A 231 -4.76 17.43 10.98
C GLY A 231 -5.71 16.42 11.63
N GLY A 232 -5.26 15.21 11.97
CA GLY A 232 -6.15 14.08 12.23
C GLY A 232 -5.90 13.32 13.53
N ASP A 233 -5.48 13.98 14.60
CA ASP A 233 -5.26 13.33 15.90
C ASP A 233 -6.55 13.25 16.73
N ASP A 234 -7.62 12.72 16.13
CA ASP A 234 -8.96 12.61 16.73
C ASP A 234 -9.43 11.15 16.62
N TYR A 235 -9.32 10.43 17.74
CA TYR A 235 -9.59 8.99 17.81
C TYR A 235 -11.06 8.67 17.61
N GLU A 236 -11.97 9.54 18.04
CA GLU A 236 -13.40 9.37 17.82
C GLU A 236 -13.72 9.45 16.33
N LYS A 237 -13.17 10.44 15.62
CA LYS A 237 -13.32 10.53 14.15
C LYS A 237 -12.71 9.33 13.43
N ASP A 238 -11.62 8.78 13.93
CA ASP A 238 -11.00 7.56 13.38
C ASP A 238 -11.94 6.35 13.57
N ILE A 239 -12.49 6.16 14.77
CA ILE A 239 -13.44 5.08 15.06
C ILE A 239 -14.71 5.22 14.21
N ILE A 240 -15.26 6.43 14.09
CA ILE A 240 -16.44 6.71 13.24
C ILE A 240 -16.14 6.39 11.77
N LEU A 241 -14.96 6.78 11.27
CA LEU A 241 -14.55 6.48 9.89
C LEU A 241 -14.42 4.98 9.68
N HIS A 242 -13.78 4.26 10.60
CA HIS A 242 -13.69 2.81 10.58
C HIS A 242 -15.08 2.15 10.49
N ASP A 243 -15.99 2.50 11.39
CA ASP A 243 -17.32 1.87 11.47
C ASP A 243 -18.15 2.16 10.21
N ARG A 244 -18.01 3.37 9.63
CA ARG A 244 -18.60 3.72 8.34
C ARG A 244 -18.03 2.91 7.17
N LEU A 245 -16.71 2.72 7.10
CA LEU A 245 -16.09 1.93 6.04
C LEU A 245 -16.53 0.46 6.10
N SER A 246 -16.63 -0.09 7.31
CA SER A 246 -17.15 -1.44 7.56
C SER A 246 -18.59 -1.58 7.08
N SER A 247 -19.48 -0.65 7.44
CA SER A 247 -20.89 -0.71 7.05
C SER A 247 -21.11 -0.60 5.54
N MET A 248 -20.23 0.10 4.83
CA MET A 248 -20.25 0.20 3.37
C MET A 248 -19.59 -0.99 2.66
N GLY A 249 -18.91 -1.88 3.41
CA GLY A 249 -18.11 -2.96 2.88
C GLY A 249 -16.86 -2.48 2.12
N HIS A 250 -16.28 -1.36 2.54
CA HIS A 250 -15.03 -0.84 2.01
C HIS A 250 -13.84 -1.52 2.71
N TRP A 251 -13.55 -2.75 2.31
CA TRP A 251 -12.68 -3.63 3.09
C TRP A 251 -11.17 -3.45 2.92
N SER A 252 -10.69 -2.71 1.92
CA SER A 252 -9.23 -2.61 1.69
C SER A 252 -8.43 -2.10 2.91
N PRO A 253 -8.89 -1.10 3.70
CA PRO A 253 -8.13 -0.62 4.85
C PRO A 253 -8.03 -1.63 5.98
N PHE A 254 -8.96 -2.60 6.03
CA PHE A 254 -9.02 -3.65 7.03
C PHE A 254 -8.01 -4.77 6.73
N GLU A 255 -7.24 -4.67 5.66
CA GLU A 255 -6.21 -5.64 5.32
C GLU A 255 -4.88 -5.40 6.04
N HIS A 256 -4.65 -4.22 6.61
CA HIS A 256 -3.35 -3.85 7.15
C HIS A 256 -3.13 -4.27 8.61
N CYS A 257 -4.19 -4.34 9.41
CA CYS A 257 -4.11 -4.91 10.76
C CYS A 257 -4.26 -6.43 10.68
N ALA A 258 -3.50 -7.17 11.48
CA ALA A 258 -3.61 -8.63 11.54
C ALA A 258 -3.24 -9.17 12.93
N ARG A 259 -3.81 -10.31 13.29
CA ARG A 259 -3.60 -10.95 14.61
C ARG A 259 -2.75 -12.20 14.48
N ALA A 260 -1.70 -12.35 15.29
CA ALA A 260 -0.86 -13.54 15.27
C ALA A 260 -1.68 -14.80 15.61
N MET A 261 -1.48 -15.87 14.83
CA MET A 261 -2.20 -17.13 14.99
C MET A 261 -1.73 -17.91 16.22
N ASP A 262 -2.65 -18.65 16.85
CA ASP A 262 -2.30 -19.77 17.74
C ASP A 262 -2.00 -21.04 16.92
N GLU A 263 -1.56 -22.10 17.60
CA GLU A 263 -1.15 -23.37 16.96
C GLU A 263 -2.28 -24.04 16.21
N VAL A 264 -3.48 -24.03 16.80
CA VAL A 264 -4.67 -24.62 16.18
C VAL A 264 -5.00 -23.87 14.89
N THR A 265 -5.12 -22.56 14.95
CA THR A 265 -5.45 -21.71 13.79
C THR A 265 -4.38 -21.82 12.71
N TYR A 266 -3.11 -21.88 13.08
CA TYR A 266 -2.00 -22.01 12.13
C TYR A 266 -2.08 -23.32 11.33
N ASN A 267 -2.37 -24.42 12.01
CA ASN A 267 -2.45 -25.75 11.38
C ASN A 267 -3.77 -25.96 10.63
N GLU A 268 -4.87 -25.36 11.05
CA GLU A 268 -6.19 -25.50 10.40
C GLU A 268 -6.33 -24.61 9.16
N ASN A 269 -5.67 -23.45 9.12
CA ASN A 269 -5.70 -22.55 7.97
C ASN A 269 -4.58 -22.90 6.97
N TYR A 270 -4.85 -23.84 6.07
CA TYR A 270 -3.85 -24.28 5.08
C TYR A 270 -4.37 -24.25 3.64
N ASN A 271 -3.44 -24.07 2.71
CA ASN A 271 -3.66 -24.29 1.28
C ASN A 271 -2.96 -25.58 0.84
N VAL A 272 -3.63 -26.40 0.04
CA VAL A 272 -3.05 -27.59 -0.59
C VAL A 272 -2.81 -27.30 -2.06
N THR A 273 -1.55 -27.39 -2.49
CA THR A 273 -1.17 -27.29 -3.89
C THR A 273 -0.65 -28.63 -4.36
N ASN A 274 -1.21 -29.16 -5.44
CA ASN A 274 -0.65 -30.30 -6.14
C ASN A 274 0.19 -29.77 -7.31
N LEU A 275 1.46 -30.19 -7.40
CA LEU A 275 2.36 -29.83 -8.49
C LEU A 275 2.60 -31.06 -9.38
N PRO A 276 1.91 -31.14 -10.54
CA PRO A 276 2.08 -32.26 -11.46
C PRO A 276 3.51 -32.35 -12.00
N HIS A 277 3.95 -33.55 -12.36
CA HIS A 277 5.25 -33.78 -13.01
C HIS A 277 5.54 -32.90 -14.24
N TRP A 278 4.54 -32.56 -15.05
CA TRP A 278 4.73 -31.66 -16.20
C TRP A 278 5.12 -30.23 -15.81
N PHE A 279 4.86 -29.83 -14.56
CA PHE A 279 5.32 -28.56 -13.99
C PHE A 279 6.65 -28.69 -13.23
N GLY A 280 7.37 -29.81 -13.39
CA GLY A 280 8.59 -30.10 -12.64
C GLY A 280 8.33 -30.52 -11.19
N GLY A 281 7.08 -30.84 -10.84
CA GLY A 281 6.71 -31.33 -9.52
C GLY A 281 6.91 -32.84 -9.37
N ASP A 282 6.55 -33.35 -8.20
CA ASP A 282 6.69 -34.75 -7.81
C ASP A 282 5.34 -35.43 -7.48
N ASP A 283 4.23 -34.88 -7.99
CA ASP A 283 2.85 -35.29 -7.72
C ASP A 283 2.50 -35.32 -6.21
N LYS A 284 3.30 -34.65 -5.37
CA LYS A 284 3.03 -34.49 -3.95
C LYS A 284 2.16 -33.28 -3.67
N ASN A 285 1.36 -33.40 -2.61
CA ASN A 285 0.64 -32.29 -2.03
C ASN A 285 1.61 -31.44 -1.19
N TYR A 286 1.80 -30.19 -1.62
CA TYR A 286 2.47 -29.16 -0.85
C TYR A 286 1.43 -28.44 -0.01
N VAL A 287 1.60 -28.52 1.31
CA VAL A 287 0.71 -27.87 2.28
C VAL A 287 1.38 -26.60 2.79
N THR A 288 0.72 -25.47 2.61
CA THR A 288 1.13 -24.19 3.19
C THR A 288 0.19 -23.86 4.33
N ASN A 289 0.69 -23.97 5.57
CA ASN A 289 -0.05 -23.64 6.79
C ASN A 289 -0.05 -22.12 7.08
N GLY A 290 -0.94 -21.71 7.97
CA GLY A 290 -1.02 -20.35 8.49
C GLY A 290 -1.60 -19.31 7.54
N VAL A 291 -2.37 -19.69 6.51
CA VAL A 291 -2.81 -18.74 5.47
C VAL A 291 -4.09 -18.01 5.87
N SER A 292 -4.09 -16.67 5.83
CA SER A 292 -5.30 -15.84 5.97
C SER A 292 -5.31 -14.72 4.94
N GLY A 293 -6.18 -14.84 3.93
CA GLY A 293 -6.12 -13.97 2.77
C GLY A 293 -4.78 -14.12 2.05
N ASN A 294 -4.02 -13.03 1.93
CA ASN A 294 -2.68 -13.00 1.36
C ASN A 294 -1.55 -13.01 2.40
N PHE A 295 -1.86 -13.20 3.69
CA PHE A 295 -0.86 -13.27 4.75
C PHE A 295 -0.62 -14.70 5.22
N LYS A 296 0.60 -14.93 5.70
CA LYS A 296 1.02 -16.17 6.34
C LYS A 296 1.33 -15.92 7.81
N GLY A 297 0.83 -16.77 8.69
CA GLY A 297 1.07 -16.71 10.13
C GLY A 297 0.24 -15.70 10.91
N PHE A 298 -0.61 -14.91 10.23
CA PHE A 298 -1.46 -13.87 10.82
C PHE A 298 -2.88 -13.94 10.25
N ILE A 299 -3.88 -13.75 11.10
CA ILE A 299 -5.29 -13.58 10.72
C ILE A 299 -5.50 -12.14 10.28
N GLN A 300 -5.72 -11.91 9.00
CA GLN A 300 -5.99 -10.57 8.46
C GLN A 300 -7.31 -10.02 9.03
N TYR A 301 -7.33 -8.77 9.50
CA TYR A 301 -8.50 -8.20 10.19
C TYR A 301 -9.77 -8.26 9.32
N ARG A 302 -9.65 -7.94 8.03
CA ARG A 302 -10.71 -8.10 7.01
C ARG A 302 -11.38 -9.50 7.05
N LYS A 303 -10.61 -10.57 7.27
CA LYS A 303 -11.11 -11.96 7.28
C LYS A 303 -11.94 -12.31 8.51
N THR A 304 -11.99 -11.43 9.50
CA THR A 304 -12.85 -11.58 10.68
C THR A 304 -14.30 -11.12 10.45
N PHE A 305 -14.59 -10.51 9.30
CA PHE A 305 -15.92 -9.97 8.98
C PHE A 305 -16.72 -10.94 8.10
N LYS A 306 -17.89 -11.39 8.59
CA LYS A 306 -18.80 -12.27 7.84
C LYS A 306 -19.28 -11.70 6.49
N GLY A 307 -19.37 -10.37 6.39
CA GLY A 307 -19.83 -9.65 5.19
C GLY A 307 -18.71 -9.19 4.25
N GLU A 308 -17.49 -9.75 4.34
CA GLU A 308 -16.38 -9.28 3.50
C GLU A 308 -16.62 -9.49 1.99
N ASN A 309 -17.39 -10.52 1.63
CA ASN A 309 -17.76 -10.83 0.27
C ASN A 309 -19.22 -10.42 0.02
N LYS A 310 -19.43 -9.59 -1.00
CA LYS A 310 -20.77 -9.22 -1.47
C LYS A 310 -21.20 -10.19 -2.56
N ILE A 311 -22.44 -10.66 -2.46
CA ILE A 311 -23.07 -11.47 -3.50
C ILE A 311 -23.69 -10.51 -4.52
N ASP A 312 -23.34 -10.66 -5.79
CA ASP A 312 -24.03 -10.00 -6.90
C ASP A 312 -24.95 -11.01 -7.58
N PHE A 313 -26.26 -10.83 -7.39
CA PHE A 313 -27.27 -11.75 -7.92
C PHE A 313 -27.26 -11.83 -9.45
N ARG A 314 -26.68 -10.85 -10.16
CA ARG A 314 -26.52 -10.90 -11.62
C ARG A 314 -25.50 -11.95 -12.08
N VAL A 315 -24.68 -12.46 -11.15
CA VAL A 315 -23.70 -13.54 -11.41
C VAL A 315 -24.29 -14.92 -11.12
N ALA A 316 -25.41 -15.00 -10.40
CA ALA A 316 -26.09 -16.28 -10.17
C ALA A 316 -26.75 -16.74 -11.47
N LYS A 317 -26.15 -17.75 -12.13
CA LYS A 317 -26.90 -18.53 -13.12
C LYS A 317 -28.06 -19.18 -12.37
N LEU A 318 -29.29 -18.79 -12.68
CA LEU A 318 -30.46 -19.59 -12.33
C LEU A 318 -30.17 -20.99 -12.89
N LYS A 319 -30.06 -21.99 -12.01
CA LYS A 319 -30.06 -23.38 -12.45
C LYS A 319 -31.48 -23.61 -13.00
N GLU A 320 -31.60 -23.76 -14.31
CA GLU A 320 -32.81 -24.31 -14.94
C GLU A 320 -33.02 -25.76 -14.50
#